data_AF-A0A4Q9HEC6-F1
#
_entry.id   AF-A0A4Q9HEC6-F1
#
_cell.length_a   1.000
_cell.length_b   1.000
_cell.length_c   1.000
_cell.angle_alpha   90.00
_cell.angle_beta   90.00
_cell.angle_gamma   90.00
#
_symmetry.space_group_name_H-M   'P 1'
#
loop_
_entity.id
_entity.type
_entity.pdbx_description
1 polymer ?
#
loop_
_entity_poly.entity_id
_entity_poly.type
_entity_poly.pdbx_seq_one_letter_code
_entity_poly.pdbx_strand_id
1 'polypeptide(L)'
;MVGEEEKQYFKGRGAQVNPHNKFLKDVYVKEHDEGIDDWEESDRKTSFIFENSKTIVNKVDSPDVGMAYSLNPYQGCEHGCTYCYARNSHQYWGYSAGIEFERKIIVKKEAPALFKKFLEKKGWDATTISLSGNTDCYQPAERKFKLTRQLLEIALAYKQPIGMITKNSLILRDRDILQEMAKLNLCMVYVSINSLNEDLRQVMEPRTTTAKQRLKVVEELSKAGIPMGVMVAPLVPGLSDHEVPKILKAVADAGALKAGYTVVRLNGVIGQIFEDWLRKNFPDRFDKVWHMIQSCHGGNVNDSRFGDRMRGDGNISQMIRDNFRLHCRLNGLNVKDIILDHTLFKIPSNQASLF
;
A
#
# COMPACT_ATOMS: atom_id res chain seq x y z
N MET A 1 28.02 34.12 12.08
CA MET A 1 28.25 33.03 11.13
C MET A 1 27.40 31.87 11.61
N VAL A 2 26.17 31.76 11.09
CA VAL A 2 25.22 30.70 11.45
C VAL A 2 25.53 29.55 10.52
N GLY A 3 26.15 28.49 11.04
CA GLY A 3 26.36 27.26 10.28
C GLY A 3 25.01 26.61 10.09
N GLU A 4 24.55 26.57 8.83
CA GLU A 4 23.49 25.65 8.43
C GLU A 4 24.03 24.23 8.62
N GLU A 5 23.62 23.56 9.70
CA GLU A 5 23.61 22.10 9.70
C GLU A 5 22.70 21.67 8.53
N GLU A 6 23.31 21.32 7.40
CA GLU A 6 22.63 20.58 6.33
C GLU A 6 22.06 19.31 6.96
N LYS A 7 20.80 19.35 7.42
CA LYS A 7 20.09 18.18 7.92
C LYS A 7 20.11 17.13 6.81
N GLN A 8 20.89 16.07 7.03
CA GLN A 8 21.09 14.96 6.11
C GLN A 8 19.75 14.50 5.50
N TYR A 9 19.56 14.73 4.20
CA TYR A 9 18.36 14.30 3.48
C TYR A 9 18.63 12.96 2.80
N PHE A 10 17.89 11.92 3.20
CA PHE A 10 18.02 10.58 2.65
C PHE A 10 17.32 10.50 1.29
N LYS A 11 18.08 10.73 0.21
CA LYS A 11 17.58 10.57 -1.17
C LYS A 11 17.02 9.16 -1.40
N GLY A 12 15.88 9.07 -2.09
CA GLY A 12 15.22 7.81 -2.40
C GLY A 12 14.51 7.13 -1.22
N ARG A 13 14.43 7.80 -0.06
CA ARG A 13 13.72 7.32 1.13
C ARG A 13 12.53 8.20 1.45
N GLY A 14 11.46 7.60 1.94
CA GLY A 14 10.30 8.41 2.34
C GLY A 14 10.47 8.98 3.72
N ALA A 15 10.75 8.11 4.69
CA ALA A 15 11.04 8.56 6.04
C ALA A 15 12.39 9.26 6.06
N GLN A 16 12.40 10.51 6.52
CA GLN A 16 13.60 11.33 6.71
C GLN A 16 14.06 11.34 8.17
N VAL A 17 13.42 10.52 9.01
CA VAL A 17 13.69 10.28 10.42
C VAL A 17 13.53 8.79 10.74
N ASN A 18 14.27 8.31 11.74
CA ASN A 18 14.15 6.94 12.25
C ASN A 18 13.69 6.95 13.71
N PRO A 19 12.40 7.18 13.99
CA PRO A 19 11.88 7.37 15.35
C PRO A 19 12.03 6.10 16.20
N HIS A 20 12.15 6.29 17.51
CA HIS A 20 12.27 5.20 18.47
C HIS A 20 11.11 4.21 18.38
N ASN A 21 11.42 2.92 18.59
CA ASN A 21 10.39 1.91 18.70
C ASN A 21 9.76 1.95 20.10
N LYS A 22 8.49 2.34 20.16
CA LYS A 22 7.72 2.46 21.41
C LYS A 22 7.65 1.19 22.28
N PHE A 23 7.95 0.01 21.73
CA PHE A 23 7.94 -1.25 22.47
C PHE A 23 9.30 -1.61 23.08
N LEU A 24 10.36 -0.90 22.71
CA LEU A 24 11.71 -1.11 23.27
C LEU A 24 11.92 -0.17 24.45
N LYS A 25 12.47 -0.71 25.55
CA LYS A 25 12.83 0.06 26.75
C LYS A 25 14.08 0.91 26.53
N ASP A 26 15.06 0.33 25.86
CA ASP A 26 16.35 0.97 25.62
C ASP A 26 16.28 1.83 24.36
N VAL A 27 16.78 3.06 24.45
CA VAL A 27 16.88 3.99 23.33
C VAL A 27 18.36 4.16 23.02
N TYR A 28 18.75 3.88 21.78
CA TYR A 28 20.06 4.29 21.29
C TYR A 28 19.99 5.78 20.95
N VAL A 29 20.63 6.62 21.77
CA VAL A 29 20.71 8.06 21.58
C VAL A 29 22.14 8.41 21.18
N LYS A 30 22.30 9.34 20.24
CA LYS A 30 23.60 10.00 20.00
C LYS A 30 23.74 11.10 21.05
N GLU A 31 24.56 10.88 22.08
CA GLU A 31 24.80 11.85 23.15
C GLU A 31 25.97 12.81 22.86
N HIS A 32 26.91 12.42 21.98
CA HIS A 32 28.09 13.23 21.64
C HIS A 32 28.40 13.16 20.14
N ASP A 33 28.17 14.26 19.42
CA ASP A 33 28.47 14.36 17.98
C ASP A 33 29.98 14.48 17.67
N GLU A 34 30.81 14.69 18.69
CA GLU A 34 32.25 14.99 18.52
C GLU A 34 33.18 13.77 18.61
N GLY A 35 32.65 12.54 18.83
CA GLY A 35 33.46 11.42 19.33
C GLY A 35 33.37 10.05 18.65
N ILE A 36 32.77 9.91 17.45
CA ILE A 36 32.58 8.59 16.82
C ILE A 36 33.04 8.59 15.35
N ASP A 37 34.26 8.13 15.05
CA ASP A 37 34.91 8.10 13.71
C ASP A 37 34.21 7.31 12.56
N ASP A 38 32.91 7.03 12.63
CA ASP A 38 32.18 6.27 11.61
C ASP A 38 30.98 7.08 11.07
N TRP A 39 31.28 8.23 10.46
CA TRP A 39 30.33 9.31 10.11
C TRP A 39 29.70 9.23 8.71
N GLU A 40 29.67 8.07 8.07
CA GLU A 40 28.75 7.88 6.96
C GLU A 40 27.68 6.87 7.37
N GLU A 41 26.52 7.37 7.79
CA GLU A 41 25.26 6.66 7.49
C GLU A 41 25.09 6.67 5.96
N SER A 42 25.96 5.92 5.28
CA SER A 42 25.83 5.58 3.88
C SER A 42 24.40 5.07 3.66
N ASP A 43 23.84 5.33 2.49
CA ASP A 43 22.51 4.83 2.14
C ASP A 43 22.53 3.29 2.15
N ARG A 44 22.29 2.69 3.34
CA ARG A 44 22.40 1.26 3.55
C ARG A 44 21.39 0.57 2.65
N LYS A 45 21.88 -0.38 1.85
CA LYS A 45 21.06 -1.20 0.95
C LYS A 45 19.97 -1.90 1.76
N THR A 46 18.82 -2.15 1.12
CA THR A 46 17.75 -2.96 1.71
C THR A 46 18.32 -4.33 2.14
N SER A 47 18.07 -4.75 3.37
CA SER A 47 18.35 -6.08 3.88
C SER A 47 17.08 -6.92 3.98
N PHE A 48 17.23 -8.22 3.75
CA PHE A 48 16.13 -9.18 3.79
C PHE A 48 16.28 -10.10 4.99
N ILE A 49 15.25 -10.13 5.83
CA ILE A 49 15.19 -10.99 7.03
C ILE A 49 14.19 -12.09 6.73
N PHE A 50 14.56 -13.35 6.99
CA PHE A 50 13.66 -14.48 6.76
C PHE A 50 12.90 -14.82 8.05
N GLU A 51 11.59 -14.93 7.94
CA GLU A 51 10.69 -15.24 9.06
C GLU A 51 10.05 -16.62 8.87
N ASN A 52 9.96 -17.37 9.96
CA ASN A 52 9.24 -18.65 10.04
C ASN A 52 7.84 -18.42 10.62
N SER A 53 6.93 -17.89 9.81
CA SER A 53 5.53 -17.68 10.22
C SER A 53 4.79 -19.01 10.43
N LYS A 54 3.86 -19.06 11.39
CA LYS A 54 2.96 -20.21 11.59
C LYS A 54 1.69 -20.15 10.73
N THR A 55 1.29 -18.95 10.34
CA THR A 55 0.11 -18.65 9.51
C THR A 55 0.43 -17.52 8.54
N ILE A 56 -0.32 -17.41 7.45
CA ILE A 56 -0.11 -16.37 6.42
C ILE A 56 -1.38 -15.58 6.08
N VAL A 57 -2.55 -16.21 6.19
CA VAL A 57 -3.86 -15.57 6.01
C VAL A 57 -4.41 -15.14 7.38
N ASN A 58 -4.79 -13.88 7.50
CA ASN A 58 -5.33 -13.30 8.74
C ASN A 58 -6.72 -12.71 8.48
N LYS A 59 -7.64 -12.92 9.43
CA LYS A 59 -8.94 -12.26 9.41
C LYS A 59 -8.76 -10.75 9.64
N VAL A 60 -9.56 -9.95 8.97
CA VAL A 60 -9.56 -8.50 9.08
C VAL A 60 -10.88 -8.08 9.73
N ASP A 61 -10.82 -7.60 10.96
CA ASP A 61 -12.01 -7.26 11.76
C ASP A 61 -12.46 -5.79 11.59
N SER A 62 -11.86 -5.06 10.65
CA SER A 62 -12.15 -3.65 10.43
C SER A 62 -13.34 -3.48 9.48
N PRO A 63 -14.44 -2.82 9.90
CA PRO A 63 -15.61 -2.62 9.05
C PRO A 63 -15.36 -1.72 7.83
N ASP A 64 -14.29 -0.91 7.84
CA ASP A 64 -14.06 0.12 6.81
C ASP A 64 -13.32 -0.37 5.55
N VAL A 65 -12.63 -1.51 5.60
CA VAL A 65 -11.66 -1.89 4.56
C VAL A 65 -12.21 -2.87 3.52
N GLY A 66 -13.48 -3.29 3.64
CA GLY A 66 -14.17 -4.15 2.67
C GLY A 66 -13.49 -5.51 2.40
N MET A 67 -12.47 -5.85 3.18
CA MET A 67 -11.65 -7.06 3.05
C MET A 67 -11.92 -7.93 4.27
N ALA A 68 -12.31 -9.19 4.07
CA ALA A 68 -12.54 -10.13 5.17
C ALA A 68 -11.24 -10.81 5.63
N TYR A 69 -10.32 -11.06 4.68
CA TYR A 69 -9.04 -11.72 4.93
C TYR A 69 -7.89 -10.99 4.23
N SER A 70 -6.72 -11.00 4.87
CA SER A 70 -5.49 -10.43 4.32
C SER A 70 -4.41 -11.49 4.16
N LEU A 71 -3.63 -11.36 3.09
CA LEU A 71 -2.50 -12.21 2.77
C LEU A 71 -1.30 -11.31 2.41
N ASN A 72 -0.25 -11.36 3.22
CA ASN A 72 0.92 -10.48 3.07
C ASN A 72 2.18 -11.34 2.99
N PRO A 73 2.82 -11.48 1.81
CA PRO A 73 4.05 -12.26 1.64
C PRO A 73 5.29 -11.60 2.27
N TYR A 74 5.19 -10.31 2.57
CA TYR A 74 6.27 -9.50 3.16
C TYR A 74 5.77 -8.70 4.37
N GLN A 75 6.69 -8.21 5.20
CA GLN A 75 6.47 -7.08 6.13
C GLN A 75 7.56 -6.04 5.92
N GLY A 76 7.21 -4.77 6.10
CA GLY A 76 8.01 -3.67 5.54
C GLY A 76 7.67 -3.44 4.06
N CYS A 77 8.07 -2.30 3.53
CA CYS A 77 7.89 -2.01 2.12
C CYS A 77 8.98 -1.10 1.58
N GLU A 78 9.70 -1.59 0.55
CA GLU A 78 10.73 -0.83 -0.14
C GLU A 78 10.20 0.37 -0.93
N HIS A 79 8.89 0.55 -1.07
CA HIS A 79 8.35 1.76 -1.68
C HIS A 79 8.62 3.01 -0.85
N GLY A 80 8.72 2.86 0.47
CA GLY A 80 9.01 3.96 1.37
C GLY A 80 7.98 5.09 1.30
N CYS A 81 6.67 4.80 1.19
CA CYS A 81 5.67 5.89 1.17
C CYS A 81 5.63 6.58 2.55
N THR A 82 5.73 7.91 2.61
CA THR A 82 5.85 8.68 3.88
C THR A 82 4.64 8.51 4.79
N TYR A 83 3.45 8.51 4.21
CA TYR A 83 2.16 8.43 4.89
C TYR A 83 1.72 6.99 5.24
N CYS A 84 2.54 5.98 4.97
CA CYS A 84 2.11 4.58 4.97
C CYS A 84 1.70 4.09 6.38
N TYR A 85 0.42 3.73 6.57
CA TYR A 85 -0.06 3.22 7.86
C TYR A 85 0.64 1.91 8.29
N ALA A 86 1.12 1.11 7.33
CA ALA A 86 1.78 -0.17 7.59
C ALA A 86 3.11 -0.02 8.33
N ARG A 87 3.72 1.18 8.31
CA ARG A 87 4.93 1.48 9.09
C ARG A 87 4.75 1.20 10.59
N ASN A 88 3.55 1.39 11.13
CA ASN A 88 3.24 1.07 12.52
C ASN A 88 3.45 -0.42 12.85
N SER A 89 3.23 -1.33 11.88
CA SER A 89 3.39 -2.76 12.15
C SER A 89 4.84 -3.18 12.34
N HIS A 90 5.79 -2.41 11.80
CA HIS A 90 7.22 -2.70 11.92
C HIS A 90 7.73 -2.60 13.35
N GLN A 91 7.07 -1.78 14.17
CA GLN A 91 7.39 -1.64 15.59
C GLN A 91 7.17 -2.94 16.37
N TYR A 92 6.17 -3.76 15.99
CA TYR A 92 5.97 -5.07 16.65
C TYR A 92 7.13 -6.05 16.41
N TRP A 93 7.98 -5.79 15.42
CA TRP A 93 9.16 -6.59 15.09
C TRP A 93 10.45 -6.05 15.71
N GLY A 94 10.36 -5.07 16.61
CA GLY A 94 11.53 -4.46 17.22
C GLY A 94 12.23 -3.43 16.32
N TYR A 95 11.64 -3.05 15.18
CA TYR A 95 12.23 -2.07 14.25
C TYR A 95 11.52 -0.71 14.28
N SER A 96 12.20 0.35 13.87
CA SER A 96 11.59 1.65 13.68
C SER A 96 10.57 1.66 12.53
N ALA A 97 9.53 2.49 12.69
CA ALA A 97 8.55 2.80 11.66
C ALA A 97 9.10 3.74 10.54
N GLY A 98 10.28 4.33 10.77
CA GLY A 98 10.93 5.26 9.84
C GLY A 98 11.72 4.55 8.74
N ILE A 99 13.03 4.81 8.70
CA ILE A 99 13.92 4.30 7.67
C ILE A 99 14.01 2.77 7.70
N GLU A 100 13.94 2.15 8.87
CA GLU A 100 14.02 0.69 8.98
C GLU A 100 12.84 -0.04 8.32
N PHE A 101 11.63 0.54 8.31
CA PHE A 101 10.47 -0.05 7.60
C PHE A 101 10.73 -0.32 6.12
N GLU A 102 11.53 0.54 5.51
CA GLU A 102 11.78 0.54 4.07
C GLU A 102 13.18 0.02 3.70
N ARG A 103 13.98 -0.35 4.70
CA ARG A 103 15.31 -0.99 4.57
C ARG A 103 15.33 -2.43 5.07
N LYS A 104 14.60 -2.77 6.13
CA LYS A 104 14.57 -4.12 6.73
C LYS A 104 13.28 -4.81 6.32
N ILE A 105 13.35 -5.60 5.25
CA ILE A 105 12.17 -6.29 4.70
C ILE A 105 12.14 -7.72 5.23
N ILE A 106 11.04 -8.05 5.89
CA ILE A 106 10.80 -9.41 6.38
C ILE A 106 10.13 -10.19 5.26
N VAL A 107 10.73 -11.30 4.87
CA VAL A 107 10.32 -12.17 3.77
C VAL A 107 9.79 -13.48 4.34
N LYS A 108 8.52 -13.79 4.07
CA LYS A 108 7.85 -15.00 4.54
C LYS A 108 7.98 -16.10 3.49
N LYS A 109 9.14 -16.76 3.43
CA LYS A 109 9.45 -17.79 2.42
C LYS A 109 8.42 -18.92 2.37
N GLU A 110 7.90 -19.30 3.54
CA GLU A 110 6.88 -20.36 3.66
C GLU A 110 5.46 -19.92 3.28
N ALA A 111 5.26 -18.67 2.84
CA ALA A 111 3.94 -18.14 2.49
C ALA A 111 3.15 -19.05 1.52
N PRO A 112 3.72 -19.61 0.44
CA PRO A 112 3.00 -20.51 -0.46
C PRO A 112 2.52 -21.79 0.23
N ALA A 113 3.40 -22.44 1.01
CA ALA A 113 3.06 -23.67 1.73
C ALA A 113 1.98 -23.42 2.80
N LEU A 114 2.11 -22.32 3.56
CA LEU A 114 1.13 -21.91 4.55
C LEU A 114 -0.21 -21.52 3.93
N PHE A 115 -0.20 -20.93 2.72
CA PHE A 115 -1.41 -20.55 2.02
C PHE A 115 -2.17 -21.79 1.54
N LYS A 116 -1.48 -22.77 0.95
CA LYS A 116 -2.07 -24.07 0.61
C LYS A 116 -2.71 -24.74 1.83
N LYS A 117 -1.95 -24.85 2.93
CA LYS A 117 -2.44 -25.42 4.19
C LYS A 117 -3.67 -24.68 4.74
N PHE A 118 -3.74 -23.36 4.53
CA PHE A 118 -4.90 -22.57 4.94
C PHE A 118 -6.14 -22.90 4.12
N LEU A 119 -6.02 -22.99 2.79
CA LEU A 119 -7.13 -23.29 1.88
C LEU A 119 -7.68 -24.72 2.07
N GLU A 120 -6.84 -25.65 2.53
CA GLU A 120 -7.24 -27.04 2.82
C GLU A 120 -7.98 -27.20 4.17
N LYS A 121 -8.22 -26.11 4.92
CA LYS A 121 -9.00 -26.17 6.17
C LYS A 121 -10.44 -26.57 5.89
N LYS A 122 -10.95 -27.52 6.67
CA LYS A 122 -12.35 -27.94 6.63
C LYS A 122 -13.27 -26.74 6.87
N GLY A 123 -14.25 -26.55 5.98
CA GLY A 123 -15.24 -25.48 6.09
C GLY A 123 -14.75 -24.11 5.60
N TRP A 124 -13.61 -24.03 4.91
CA TRP A 124 -13.24 -22.82 4.17
C TRP A 124 -14.25 -22.56 3.05
N ASP A 125 -14.75 -21.33 2.97
CA ASP A 125 -15.88 -20.91 2.12
C ASP A 125 -15.46 -20.13 0.87
N ALA A 126 -14.16 -20.05 0.61
CA ALA A 126 -13.57 -19.30 -0.50
C ALA A 126 -13.83 -17.79 -0.47
N THR A 127 -14.17 -17.23 0.71
CA THR A 127 -14.26 -15.77 0.89
C THR A 127 -13.03 -15.10 0.29
N THR A 128 -13.24 -13.99 -0.44
CA THR A 128 -12.16 -13.27 -1.10
C THR A 128 -11.04 -12.89 -0.14
N ILE A 129 -9.82 -13.26 -0.49
CA ILE A 129 -8.61 -12.92 0.26
C ILE A 129 -7.93 -11.75 -0.43
N SER A 130 -7.55 -10.73 0.33
CA SER A 130 -6.86 -9.58 -0.23
C SER A 130 -5.34 -9.67 -0.05
N LEU A 131 -4.63 -9.58 -1.15
CA LEU A 131 -3.18 -9.35 -1.18
C LEU A 131 -2.87 -7.87 -0.96
N SER A 132 -1.71 -7.60 -0.36
CA SER A 132 -1.19 -6.24 -0.09
C SER A 132 -1.98 -5.42 0.93
N GLY A 133 -2.46 -6.05 2.00
CA GLY A 133 -3.16 -5.35 3.07
C GLY A 133 -2.25 -4.56 4.03
N ASN A 134 -0.96 -4.92 4.15
CA ASN A 134 -0.02 -4.26 5.07
C ASN A 134 1.42 -4.18 4.51
N THR A 135 1.56 -4.40 3.21
CA THR A 135 2.79 -4.29 2.43
C THR A 135 2.38 -4.20 0.96
N ASP A 136 3.31 -3.95 0.05
CA ASP A 136 3.05 -4.13 -1.37
C ASP A 136 3.60 -5.49 -1.82
N CYS A 137 2.72 -6.36 -2.32
CA CYS A 137 3.08 -7.70 -2.80
C CYS A 137 3.99 -7.65 -4.05
N TYR A 138 4.04 -6.52 -4.75
CA TYR A 138 4.88 -6.28 -5.92
C TYR A 138 6.00 -5.25 -5.66
N GLN A 139 6.37 -5.02 -4.40
CA GLN A 139 7.57 -4.25 -4.07
C GLN A 139 8.83 -4.84 -4.73
N PRO A 140 9.92 -4.07 -4.92
CA PRO A 140 11.15 -4.53 -5.57
C PRO A 140 11.66 -5.93 -5.18
N ALA A 141 11.56 -6.33 -3.91
CA ALA A 141 11.88 -7.66 -3.39
C ALA A 141 11.21 -8.80 -4.19
N GLU A 142 9.99 -8.60 -4.68
CA GLU A 142 9.21 -9.59 -5.42
C GLU A 142 9.86 -10.00 -6.75
N ARG A 143 10.77 -9.20 -7.30
CA ARG A 143 11.58 -9.59 -8.47
C ARG A 143 12.46 -10.79 -8.16
N LYS A 144 12.96 -10.87 -6.93
CA LYS A 144 13.84 -11.94 -6.45
C LYS A 144 13.06 -13.15 -5.94
N PHE A 145 12.09 -12.91 -5.05
CA PHE A 145 11.47 -14.01 -4.29
C PHE A 145 10.26 -14.65 -4.98
N LYS A 146 9.57 -13.92 -5.86
CA LYS A 146 8.42 -14.42 -6.63
C LYS A 146 7.29 -15.04 -5.76
N LEU A 147 7.17 -14.61 -4.49
CA LEU A 147 6.18 -15.16 -3.56
C LEU A 147 4.77 -14.82 -4.00
N THR A 148 4.54 -13.59 -4.47
CA THR A 148 3.23 -13.19 -4.97
C THR A 148 2.82 -14.03 -6.17
N ARG A 149 3.75 -14.28 -7.11
CA ARG A 149 3.47 -15.17 -8.24
C ARG A 149 3.03 -16.56 -7.77
N GLN A 150 3.79 -17.19 -6.87
CA GLN A 150 3.46 -18.51 -6.33
C GLN A 150 2.11 -18.53 -5.61
N LEU A 151 1.78 -17.47 -4.87
CA LEU A 151 0.47 -17.33 -4.24
C LEU A 151 -0.67 -17.23 -5.27
N LEU A 152 -0.46 -16.54 -6.38
CA LEU A 152 -1.45 -16.44 -7.48
C LEU A 152 -1.60 -17.78 -8.22
N GLU A 153 -0.51 -18.51 -8.45
CA GLU A 153 -0.55 -19.86 -9.04
C GLU A 153 -1.38 -20.81 -8.16
N ILE A 154 -1.16 -20.76 -6.83
CA ILE A 154 -1.98 -21.51 -5.87
C ILE A 154 -3.44 -21.05 -5.90
N ALA A 155 -3.69 -19.73 -5.87
CA ALA A 155 -5.05 -19.21 -5.91
C ALA A 155 -5.81 -19.67 -7.17
N LEU A 156 -5.16 -19.65 -8.34
CA LEU A 156 -5.74 -20.13 -9.58
C LEU A 156 -5.99 -21.65 -9.58
N ALA A 157 -5.07 -22.45 -9.00
CA ALA A 157 -5.23 -23.89 -8.89
C ALA A 157 -6.41 -24.27 -7.99
N TYR A 158 -6.57 -23.57 -6.86
CA TYR A 158 -7.65 -23.78 -5.90
C TYR A 158 -8.96 -23.06 -6.27
N LYS A 159 -8.93 -22.24 -7.33
CA LYS A 159 -10.02 -21.34 -7.71
C LYS A 159 -10.45 -20.42 -6.55
N GLN A 160 -9.47 -19.95 -5.78
CA GLN A 160 -9.65 -19.02 -4.69
C GLN A 160 -9.73 -17.58 -5.22
N PRO A 161 -10.80 -16.83 -4.92
CA PRO A 161 -10.91 -15.41 -5.23
C PRO A 161 -9.88 -14.54 -4.53
N ILE A 162 -9.25 -13.63 -5.27
CA ILE A 162 -8.21 -12.72 -4.79
C ILE A 162 -8.52 -11.26 -5.17
N GLY A 163 -8.60 -10.40 -4.16
CA GLY A 163 -8.44 -8.96 -4.34
C GLY A 163 -6.97 -8.57 -4.18
N MET A 164 -6.48 -7.57 -4.90
CA MET A 164 -5.13 -7.08 -4.66
C MET A 164 -4.97 -5.60 -4.96
N ILE A 165 -3.97 -4.98 -4.34
CA ILE A 165 -3.58 -3.61 -4.60
C ILE A 165 -2.06 -3.49 -4.74
N THR A 166 -1.59 -2.64 -5.65
CA THR A 166 -0.16 -2.33 -5.79
C THR A 166 0.11 -0.90 -6.27
N LYS A 167 1.35 -0.44 -6.10
CA LYS A 167 1.91 0.78 -6.69
C LYS A 167 3.01 0.50 -7.71
N ASN A 168 3.26 -0.75 -8.06
CA ASN A 168 4.38 -1.15 -8.91
C ASN A 168 3.91 -1.79 -10.23
N SER A 169 4.61 -1.51 -11.33
CA SER A 169 4.34 -2.13 -12.63
C SER A 169 4.81 -3.58 -12.75
N LEU A 170 5.48 -4.13 -11.73
CA LEU A 170 5.90 -5.53 -11.71
C LEU A 170 4.73 -6.51 -11.84
N ILE A 171 3.50 -6.10 -11.48
CA ILE A 171 2.29 -6.89 -11.69
C ILE A 171 2.10 -7.38 -13.13
N LEU A 172 2.60 -6.63 -14.13
CA LEU A 172 2.53 -7.01 -15.53
C LEU A 172 3.25 -8.33 -15.84
N ARG A 173 4.22 -8.74 -15.01
CA ARG A 173 4.91 -10.04 -15.10
C ARG A 173 3.93 -11.21 -14.96
N ASP A 174 2.93 -11.06 -14.08
CA ASP A 174 1.99 -12.12 -13.72
C ASP A 174 0.64 -11.96 -14.43
N ARG A 175 0.62 -11.18 -15.52
CA ARG A 175 -0.56 -11.00 -16.38
C ARG A 175 -1.13 -12.34 -16.86
N ASP A 176 -0.26 -13.30 -17.19
CA ASP A 176 -0.64 -14.63 -17.62
C ASP A 176 -1.57 -15.33 -16.62
N ILE A 177 -1.25 -15.28 -15.32
CA ILE A 177 -2.05 -15.90 -14.26
C ILE A 177 -3.32 -15.08 -14.01
N LEU A 178 -3.19 -13.75 -13.95
CA LEU A 178 -4.31 -12.84 -13.69
C LEU A 178 -5.39 -12.93 -14.77
N GLN A 179 -5.00 -13.09 -16.04
CA GLN A 179 -5.95 -13.29 -17.14
C GLN A 179 -6.77 -14.57 -16.98
N GLU A 180 -6.15 -15.69 -16.60
CA GLU A 180 -6.87 -16.93 -16.34
C GLU A 180 -7.80 -16.83 -15.12
N MET A 181 -7.38 -16.12 -14.06
CA MET A 181 -8.25 -15.83 -12.93
C MET A 181 -9.43 -14.94 -13.33
N ALA A 182 -9.20 -13.92 -14.17
CA ALA A 182 -10.22 -12.99 -14.60
C ALA A 182 -11.31 -13.67 -15.45
N LYS A 183 -10.94 -14.62 -16.34
CA LYS A 183 -11.90 -15.43 -17.11
C LYS A 183 -12.88 -16.20 -16.23
N LEU A 184 -12.46 -16.53 -15.00
CA LEU A 184 -13.24 -17.26 -14.01
C LEU A 184 -13.86 -16.33 -12.95
N ASN A 185 -13.77 -15.01 -13.15
CA ASN A 185 -14.23 -14.01 -12.20
C ASN A 185 -13.64 -14.19 -10.78
N LEU A 186 -12.36 -14.57 -10.70
CA LEU A 186 -11.65 -14.87 -9.45
C LEU A 186 -10.72 -13.75 -8.98
N CYS A 187 -10.55 -12.66 -9.73
CA CYS A 187 -9.65 -11.59 -9.30
C CYS A 187 -10.22 -10.19 -9.52
N MET A 188 -9.79 -9.26 -8.68
CA MET A 188 -9.97 -7.83 -8.85
C MET A 188 -8.67 -7.13 -8.49
N VAL A 189 -8.14 -6.31 -9.40
CA VAL A 189 -6.83 -5.67 -9.22
C VAL A 189 -6.99 -4.17 -9.06
N TYR A 190 -6.38 -3.62 -8.03
CA TYR A 190 -6.30 -2.18 -7.79
C TYR A 190 -4.87 -1.66 -7.98
N VAL A 191 -4.74 -0.48 -8.57
CA VAL A 191 -3.50 0.30 -8.54
C VAL A 191 -3.71 1.56 -7.72
N SER A 192 -2.80 1.93 -6.83
CA SER A 192 -2.91 3.23 -6.15
C SER A 192 -2.31 4.36 -6.98
N ILE A 193 -3.07 5.44 -7.22
CA ILE A 193 -2.59 6.67 -7.87
C ILE A 193 -3.07 7.85 -7.04
N ASN A 194 -2.19 8.41 -6.21
CA ASN A 194 -2.51 9.54 -5.34
C ASN A 194 -2.37 10.91 -6.05
N SER A 195 -1.48 11.00 -7.04
CA SER A 195 -1.16 12.22 -7.78
C SER A 195 -0.67 11.85 -9.18
N LEU A 196 -0.96 12.69 -10.18
CA LEU A 196 -0.33 12.63 -11.51
C LEU A 196 0.92 13.50 -11.58
N ASN A 197 1.13 14.37 -10.58
CA ASN A 197 2.33 15.18 -10.43
C ASN A 197 3.51 14.31 -9.97
N GLU A 198 4.47 14.17 -10.88
CA GLU A 198 5.65 13.35 -10.69
C GLU A 198 6.61 13.91 -9.62
N ASP A 199 6.69 15.23 -9.46
CA ASP A 199 7.53 15.86 -8.44
C ASP A 199 7.01 15.53 -7.03
N LEU A 200 5.68 15.66 -6.84
CA LEU A 200 5.02 15.28 -5.59
C LEU A 200 5.18 13.77 -5.32
N ARG A 201 5.04 12.94 -6.34
CA ARG A 201 5.22 11.49 -6.25
C ARG A 201 6.63 11.14 -5.82
N GLN A 202 7.67 11.77 -6.38
CA GLN A 202 9.07 11.48 -6.05
C GLN A 202 9.40 11.72 -4.58
N VAL A 203 8.87 12.79 -3.99
CA VAL A 203 9.13 13.07 -2.56
C VAL A 203 8.26 12.24 -1.63
N MET A 204 7.03 11.89 -2.02
CA MET A 204 6.08 11.18 -1.16
C MET A 204 6.17 9.65 -1.27
N GLU A 205 6.50 9.14 -2.46
CA GLU A 205 6.53 7.74 -2.86
C GLU A 205 7.78 7.41 -3.71
N PRO A 206 9.00 7.63 -3.18
CA PRO A 206 10.22 7.73 -3.97
C PRO A 206 10.55 6.49 -4.82
N ARG A 207 10.25 5.30 -4.29
CA ARG A 207 10.63 4.01 -4.92
C ARG A 207 9.48 3.27 -5.57
N THR A 208 8.38 3.97 -5.83
CA THR A 208 7.23 3.44 -6.56
C THR A 208 7.34 3.72 -8.06
N THR A 209 6.50 3.05 -8.85
CA THR A 209 6.37 3.33 -10.27
C THR A 209 5.75 4.72 -10.50
N THR A 210 6.14 5.43 -11.56
CA THR A 210 5.58 6.75 -11.94
C THR A 210 4.07 6.67 -12.16
N ALA A 211 3.35 7.78 -11.99
CA ALA A 211 1.90 7.84 -12.23
C ALA A 211 1.55 7.45 -13.67
N LYS A 212 2.34 7.92 -14.66
CA LYS A 212 2.20 7.54 -16.08
C LYS A 212 2.30 6.03 -16.30
N GLN A 213 3.27 5.38 -15.67
CA GLN A 213 3.43 3.94 -15.83
C GLN A 213 2.36 3.15 -15.06
N ARG A 214 1.82 3.68 -13.95
CA ARG A 214 0.64 3.11 -13.28
C ARG A 214 -0.62 3.19 -14.14
N LEU A 215 -0.85 4.30 -14.84
CA LEU A 215 -1.93 4.40 -15.83
C LEU A 215 -1.76 3.37 -16.95
N LYS A 216 -0.53 3.17 -17.44
CA LYS A 216 -0.24 2.12 -18.41
C LYS A 216 -0.54 0.71 -17.87
N VAL A 217 -0.26 0.45 -16.59
CA VAL A 217 -0.64 -0.83 -15.96
C VAL A 217 -2.15 -1.05 -15.99
N VAL A 218 -2.93 -0.01 -15.67
CA VAL A 218 -4.40 -0.07 -15.74
C VAL A 218 -4.85 -0.39 -17.17
N GLU A 219 -4.30 0.30 -18.16
CA GLU A 219 -4.60 0.10 -19.57
C GLU A 219 -4.28 -1.31 -20.07
N GLU A 220 -3.06 -1.79 -19.81
CA GLU A 220 -2.58 -3.10 -20.26
C GLU A 220 -3.37 -4.25 -19.63
N LEU A 221 -3.67 -4.17 -18.33
CA LEU A 221 -4.43 -5.20 -17.63
C LEU A 221 -5.92 -5.16 -17.98
N SER A 222 -6.49 -3.97 -18.15
CA SER A 222 -7.89 -3.82 -18.60
C SER A 222 -8.08 -4.38 -20.01
N LYS A 223 -7.19 -4.05 -20.96
CA LYS A 223 -7.18 -4.62 -22.32
C LYS A 223 -7.02 -6.15 -22.32
N ALA A 224 -6.33 -6.69 -21.32
CA ALA A 224 -6.15 -8.11 -21.11
C ALA A 224 -7.40 -8.82 -20.53
N GLY A 225 -8.48 -8.09 -20.24
CA GLY A 225 -9.72 -8.60 -19.67
C GLY A 225 -9.70 -8.73 -18.15
N ILE A 226 -8.69 -8.18 -17.47
CA ILE A 226 -8.59 -8.21 -16.01
C ILE A 226 -9.38 -7.03 -15.45
N PRO A 227 -10.34 -7.25 -14.53
CA PRO A 227 -11.11 -6.17 -13.95
C PRO A 227 -10.20 -5.28 -13.08
N MET A 228 -10.12 -4.01 -13.47
CA MET A 228 -9.23 -3.01 -12.85
C MET A 228 -10.01 -2.01 -12.02
N GLY A 229 -9.44 -1.64 -10.88
CA GLY A 229 -9.84 -0.48 -10.10
C GLY A 229 -8.64 0.41 -9.76
N VAL A 230 -8.92 1.62 -9.31
CA VAL A 230 -7.89 2.54 -8.81
C VAL A 230 -8.24 3.05 -7.42
N MET A 231 -7.25 3.05 -6.54
CA MET A 231 -7.35 3.75 -5.27
C MET A 231 -6.64 5.10 -5.39
N VAL A 232 -7.43 6.17 -5.41
CA VAL A 232 -6.95 7.55 -5.34
C VAL A 232 -6.61 7.85 -3.88
N ALA A 233 -5.51 7.28 -3.42
CA ALA A 233 -5.24 7.19 -1.99
C ALA A 233 -3.73 7.22 -1.64
N PRO A 234 -3.36 7.95 -0.57
CA PRO A 234 -4.20 8.91 0.14
C PRO A 234 -4.30 10.24 -0.63
N LEU A 235 -5.45 10.88 -0.54
CA LEU A 235 -5.58 12.30 -0.87
C LEU A 235 -5.04 13.12 0.30
N VAL A 236 -4.12 14.02 -0.01
CA VAL A 236 -3.56 14.97 0.97
C VAL A 236 -4.15 16.35 0.65
N PRO A 237 -5.04 16.88 1.49
CA PRO A 237 -5.60 18.21 1.32
C PRO A 237 -4.52 19.28 1.16
N GLY A 238 -4.65 20.12 0.13
CA GLY A 238 -3.68 21.16 -0.19
C GLY A 238 -2.46 20.69 -0.99
N LEU A 239 -2.31 19.37 -1.23
CA LEU A 239 -1.23 18.81 -2.06
C LEU A 239 -1.74 18.01 -3.26
N SER A 240 -2.70 17.10 -3.10
CA SER A 240 -3.15 16.20 -4.18
C SER A 240 -4.66 16.12 -4.39
N ASP A 241 -5.46 16.65 -3.47
CA ASP A 241 -6.93 16.63 -3.54
C ASP A 241 -7.50 17.30 -4.80
N HIS A 242 -6.87 18.37 -5.26
CA HIS A 242 -7.27 19.08 -6.47
C HIS A 242 -7.09 18.27 -7.77
N GLU A 243 -6.31 17.17 -7.75
CA GLU A 243 -6.06 16.32 -8.91
C GLU A 243 -7.15 15.26 -9.16
N VAL A 244 -8.09 15.08 -8.21
CA VAL A 244 -9.16 14.07 -8.28
C VAL A 244 -9.88 14.04 -9.64
N PRO A 245 -10.36 15.17 -10.20
CA PRO A 245 -10.99 15.17 -11.53
C PRO A 245 -10.11 14.57 -12.64
N LYS A 246 -8.83 14.98 -12.67
CA LYS A 246 -7.87 14.58 -13.70
C LYS A 246 -7.49 13.11 -13.56
N ILE A 247 -7.26 12.64 -12.33
CA ILE A 247 -6.98 11.23 -12.04
C ILE A 247 -8.16 10.37 -12.48
N LEU A 248 -9.39 10.71 -12.06
CA LEU A 248 -10.58 9.91 -12.38
C LEU A 248 -10.86 9.83 -13.88
N LYS A 249 -10.65 10.94 -14.62
CA LYS A 249 -10.74 10.91 -16.09
C LYS A 249 -9.68 9.97 -16.69
N ALA A 250 -8.42 10.13 -16.29
CA ALA A 250 -7.32 9.37 -16.86
C ALA A 250 -7.43 7.85 -16.59
N VAL A 251 -7.90 7.46 -15.41
CA VAL A 251 -8.06 6.03 -15.07
C VAL A 251 -9.26 5.40 -15.76
N ALA A 252 -10.34 6.17 -15.96
CA ALA A 252 -11.48 5.70 -16.74
C ALA A 252 -11.10 5.52 -18.21
N ASP A 253 -10.34 6.45 -18.79
CA ASP A 253 -9.80 6.34 -20.15
C ASP A 253 -8.86 5.13 -20.31
N ALA A 254 -8.12 4.80 -19.25
CA ALA A 254 -7.29 3.60 -19.19
C ALA A 254 -8.10 2.31 -18.97
N GLY A 255 -9.43 2.38 -18.82
CA GLY A 255 -10.30 1.20 -18.69
C GLY A 255 -10.49 0.69 -17.27
N ALA A 256 -10.28 1.51 -16.23
CA ALA A 256 -10.69 1.17 -14.88
C ALA A 256 -12.22 1.11 -14.74
N LEU A 257 -12.72 0.17 -13.96
CA LEU A 257 -14.15 -0.03 -13.68
C LEU A 257 -14.56 0.55 -12.32
N LYS A 258 -13.65 0.47 -11.34
CA LYS A 258 -13.86 0.91 -9.97
C LYS A 258 -12.88 2.00 -9.57
N ALA A 259 -13.32 2.90 -8.71
CA ALA A 259 -12.45 3.87 -8.06
C ALA A 259 -12.84 4.03 -6.59
N GLY A 260 -11.84 4.05 -5.71
CA GLY A 260 -12.00 4.43 -4.31
C GLY A 260 -11.03 5.56 -3.95
N TYR A 261 -11.26 6.22 -2.82
CA TYR A 261 -10.33 7.18 -2.26
C TYR A 261 -10.26 7.03 -0.73
N THR A 262 -9.18 7.56 -0.16
CA THR A 262 -9.08 7.81 1.28
C THR A 262 -8.43 9.16 1.50
N VAL A 263 -8.85 9.89 2.52
CA VAL A 263 -8.09 11.06 2.99
C VAL A 263 -6.90 10.56 3.83
N VAL A 264 -5.76 11.26 3.74
CA VAL A 264 -4.56 10.94 4.51
C VAL A 264 -4.87 10.88 6.00
N ARG A 265 -4.34 9.86 6.68
CA ARG A 265 -4.55 9.63 8.11
C ARG A 265 -3.24 9.22 8.77
N LEU A 266 -2.76 10.02 9.71
CA LEU A 266 -1.40 9.93 10.24
C LEU A 266 -1.38 9.36 11.68
N ASN A 267 -1.85 8.12 11.86
CA ASN A 267 -1.95 7.53 13.21
C ASN A 267 -0.60 7.07 13.76
N GLY A 268 -0.43 7.21 15.07
CA GLY A 268 0.78 6.76 15.75
C GLY A 268 2.01 7.51 15.27
N VAL A 269 3.09 6.79 15.00
CA VAL A 269 4.39 7.37 14.67
C VAL A 269 4.40 8.03 13.27
N ILE A 270 3.39 7.74 12.45
CA ILE A 270 3.26 8.31 11.11
C ILE A 270 3.09 9.83 11.14
N GLY A 271 2.42 10.37 12.17
CA GLY A 271 2.29 11.82 12.36
C GLY A 271 3.63 12.52 12.38
N GLN A 272 4.55 12.04 13.22
CA GLN A 272 5.91 12.59 13.35
C GLN A 272 6.72 12.45 12.05
N ILE A 273 6.66 11.28 11.40
CA ILE A 273 7.39 11.04 10.14
C ILE A 273 6.88 11.98 9.04
N PHE A 274 5.56 12.13 8.93
CA PHE A 274 4.96 12.96 7.90
C PHE A 274 5.13 14.46 8.18
N GLU A 275 5.10 14.88 9.45
CA GLU A 275 5.35 16.27 9.83
C GLU A 275 6.77 16.69 9.44
N ASP A 276 7.79 15.90 9.82
CA ASP A 276 9.19 16.15 9.44
C ASP A 276 9.36 16.20 7.92
N TRP A 277 8.76 15.23 7.21
CA TRP A 277 8.76 15.20 5.76
C TRP A 277 8.12 16.45 5.14
N LEU A 278 6.96 16.90 5.66
CA LEU A 278 6.23 18.05 5.15
C LEU A 278 7.02 19.35 5.37
N ARG A 279 7.67 19.53 6.54
CA ARG A 279 8.53 20.69 6.84
C ARG A 279 9.73 20.76 5.89
N LYS A 280 10.34 19.61 5.57
CA LYS A 280 11.52 19.54 4.69
C LYS A 280 11.17 19.78 3.21
N ASN A 281 10.03 19.26 2.75
CA ASN A 281 9.69 19.27 1.32
C ASN A 281 8.77 20.44 0.90
N PHE A 282 7.96 20.96 1.82
CA PHE A 282 6.98 22.01 1.54
C PHE A 282 6.93 23.06 2.68
N PRO A 283 8.07 23.69 3.03
CA PRO A 283 8.13 24.64 4.15
C PRO A 283 7.20 25.85 3.94
N ASP A 284 7.02 26.30 2.70
CA ASP A 284 6.18 27.42 2.29
C ASP A 284 4.68 27.17 2.50
N ARG A 285 4.25 25.90 2.58
CA ARG A 285 2.85 25.50 2.71
C ARG A 285 2.58 24.56 3.88
N PHE A 286 3.56 24.39 4.76
CA PHE A 286 3.49 23.46 5.90
C PHE A 286 2.23 23.68 6.73
N ASP A 287 2.05 24.89 7.31
CA ASP A 287 0.95 25.17 8.23
C ASP A 287 -0.41 24.99 7.56
N LYS A 288 -0.52 25.44 6.30
CA LYS A 288 -1.75 25.31 5.52
C LYS A 288 -2.12 23.83 5.33
N VAL A 289 -1.19 23.01 4.83
CA VAL A 289 -1.45 21.59 4.59
C VAL A 289 -1.73 20.85 5.89
N TRP A 290 -0.95 21.11 6.94
CA TRP A 290 -1.12 20.50 8.25
C TRP A 290 -2.50 20.79 8.85
N HIS A 291 -2.91 22.06 8.85
CA HIS A 291 -4.24 22.46 9.36
C HIS A 291 -5.39 21.94 8.49
N MET A 292 -5.20 21.82 7.17
CA MET A 292 -6.21 21.20 6.30
C MET A 292 -6.39 19.72 6.62
N ILE A 293 -5.31 18.97 6.88
CA ILE A 293 -5.38 17.59 7.37
C ILE A 293 -6.11 17.57 8.72
N GLN A 294 -5.79 18.49 9.64
CA GLN A 294 -6.47 18.58 10.93
C GLN A 294 -7.98 18.80 10.80
N SER A 295 -8.40 19.67 9.88
CA SER A 295 -9.82 19.93 9.64
C SER A 295 -10.56 18.68 9.15
N CYS A 296 -9.86 17.75 8.50
CA CYS A 296 -10.43 16.50 8.03
C CYS A 296 -10.59 15.45 9.15
N HIS A 297 -10.00 15.65 10.33
CA HIS A 297 -10.06 14.70 11.45
C HIS A 297 -10.29 15.40 12.80
N GLY A 298 -11.20 16.37 12.83
CA GLY A 298 -11.67 16.99 14.08
C GLY A 298 -10.58 17.73 14.87
N GLY A 299 -9.63 18.38 14.19
CA GLY A 299 -8.52 19.11 14.79
C GLY A 299 -7.24 18.28 15.00
N ASN A 300 -7.29 16.97 14.77
CA ASN A 300 -6.14 16.07 14.88
C ASN A 300 -5.65 15.65 13.49
N VAL A 301 -4.43 15.11 13.37
CA VAL A 301 -3.95 14.55 12.09
C VAL A 301 -4.25 13.05 11.93
N ASN A 302 -4.92 12.47 12.92
CA ASN A 302 -5.28 11.06 12.99
C ASN A 302 -6.75 10.91 13.39
N ASP A 303 -7.31 9.73 13.12
CA ASP A 303 -8.68 9.40 13.53
C ASP A 303 -8.81 7.88 13.75
N SER A 304 -9.50 7.49 14.82
CA SER A 304 -9.76 6.10 15.17
C SER A 304 -11.22 5.68 14.95
N ARG A 305 -12.13 6.62 14.70
CA ARG A 305 -13.57 6.39 14.53
C ARG A 305 -13.82 5.64 13.23
N PHE A 306 -14.46 4.47 13.33
CA PHE A 306 -14.91 3.72 12.15
C PHE A 306 -15.89 4.55 11.32
N GLY A 307 -15.91 4.34 10.01
CA GLY A 307 -16.72 5.10 9.05
C GLY A 307 -16.09 6.42 8.62
N ASP A 308 -15.59 7.21 9.57
CA ASP A 308 -15.09 8.57 9.32
C ASP A 308 -13.59 8.60 9.03
N ARG A 309 -12.78 7.81 9.74
CA ARG A 309 -11.31 7.89 9.68
C ARG A 309 -10.67 7.76 8.29
N MET A 310 -11.34 7.11 7.34
CA MET A 310 -10.84 6.98 5.95
C MET A 310 -11.41 8.02 5.00
N ARG A 311 -12.58 8.59 5.31
CA ARG A 311 -13.30 9.55 4.45
C ARG A 311 -13.02 11.00 4.85
N GLY A 312 -12.66 11.21 6.11
CA GLY A 312 -12.54 12.52 6.74
C GLY A 312 -13.91 13.14 7.05
N ASP A 313 -13.87 14.10 7.96
CA ASP A 313 -15.00 14.93 8.40
C ASP A 313 -14.78 16.40 7.96
N GLY A 314 -15.80 17.24 8.10
CA GLY A 314 -15.72 18.67 7.81
C GLY A 314 -15.81 19.05 6.33
N ASN A 315 -15.77 20.35 6.08
CA ASN A 315 -16.04 20.96 4.77
C ASN A 315 -15.07 20.48 3.68
N ILE A 316 -13.78 20.34 4.01
CA ILE A 316 -12.76 19.89 3.05
C ILE A 316 -13.03 18.45 2.62
N SER A 317 -13.31 17.55 3.57
CA SER A 317 -13.62 16.15 3.27
C SER A 317 -14.92 16.01 2.47
N GLN A 318 -15.92 16.86 2.75
CA GLN A 318 -17.15 16.93 1.97
C GLN A 318 -16.87 17.38 0.52
N MET A 319 -16.06 18.42 0.31
CA MET A 319 -15.67 18.86 -1.03
C MET A 319 -14.94 17.76 -1.80
N ILE A 320 -13.99 17.07 -1.17
CA ILE A 320 -13.28 15.93 -1.76
C ILE A 320 -14.26 14.83 -2.15
N ARG A 321 -15.19 14.47 -1.25
CA ARG A 321 -16.20 13.44 -1.48
C ARG A 321 -17.12 13.77 -2.65
N ASP A 322 -17.62 14.99 -2.71
CA ASP A 322 -18.57 15.41 -3.75
C ASP A 322 -17.90 15.50 -5.11
N ASN A 323 -16.69 16.06 -5.15
CA ASN A 323 -15.85 16.07 -6.35
C ASN A 323 -15.58 14.64 -6.84
N PHE A 324 -15.13 13.75 -5.95
CA PHE A 324 -14.88 12.35 -6.29
C PHE A 324 -16.12 11.65 -6.83
N ARG A 325 -17.28 11.79 -6.17
CA ARG A 325 -18.55 11.17 -6.59
C ARG A 325 -19.04 11.72 -7.93
N LEU A 326 -18.97 13.04 -8.13
CA LEU A 326 -19.34 13.68 -9.38
C LEU A 326 -18.49 13.13 -10.53
N HIS A 327 -17.17 13.13 -10.36
CA HIS A 327 -16.26 12.67 -11.41
C HIS A 327 -16.27 11.15 -11.61
N CYS A 328 -16.62 10.34 -10.60
CA CYS A 328 -16.91 8.93 -10.86
C CYS A 328 -18.13 8.78 -11.78
N ARG A 329 -19.22 9.52 -11.51
CA ARG A 329 -20.44 9.49 -12.34
C ARG A 329 -20.18 9.97 -13.77
N LEU A 330 -19.49 11.09 -13.93
CA LEU A 330 -19.17 11.66 -15.25
C LEU A 330 -18.32 10.72 -16.10
N ASN A 331 -17.48 9.90 -15.48
CA ASN A 331 -16.56 8.98 -16.16
C ASN A 331 -17.04 7.52 -16.17
N GLY A 332 -18.26 7.24 -15.74
CA GLY A 332 -18.81 5.86 -15.74
C GLY A 332 -18.10 4.89 -14.78
N LEU A 333 -17.38 5.40 -13.78
CA LEU A 333 -16.73 4.59 -12.76
C LEU A 333 -17.75 4.17 -11.69
N ASN A 334 -17.53 3.01 -11.06
CA ASN A 334 -18.37 2.48 -9.98
C ASN A 334 -19.82 2.14 -10.36
N VAL A 335 -20.13 2.01 -11.66
CA VAL A 335 -21.51 1.72 -12.13
C VAL A 335 -21.92 0.27 -11.88
N LYS A 336 -21.04 -0.69 -12.13
CA LYS A 336 -21.31 -2.13 -11.94
C LYS A 336 -20.62 -2.63 -10.69
N ASP A 337 -21.29 -3.49 -9.94
CA ASP A 337 -20.64 -4.24 -8.87
C ASP A 337 -19.87 -5.43 -9.43
N ILE A 338 -18.69 -5.64 -8.86
CA ILE A 338 -17.79 -6.73 -9.21
C ILE A 338 -17.81 -7.66 -8.01
N ILE A 339 -18.56 -8.75 -8.14
CA ILE A 339 -18.67 -9.80 -7.14
C ILE A 339 -17.85 -10.97 -7.67
N LEU A 340 -16.78 -11.34 -6.97
CA LEU A 340 -15.94 -12.46 -7.38
C LEU A 340 -16.67 -13.80 -7.12
N ASP A 341 -16.39 -14.80 -7.94
CA ASP A 341 -17.07 -16.10 -7.87
C ASP A 341 -16.44 -17.00 -6.80
N HIS A 342 -17.17 -17.21 -5.71
CA HIS A 342 -16.72 -18.07 -4.60
C HIS A 342 -17.11 -19.54 -4.80
N THR A 343 -17.96 -19.83 -5.80
CA THR A 343 -18.55 -21.17 -6.00
C THR A 343 -17.61 -22.14 -6.70
N LEU A 344 -16.59 -21.64 -7.40
CA LEU A 344 -15.63 -22.45 -8.16
C LEU A 344 -14.54 -23.09 -7.30
N PHE A 345 -14.45 -22.70 -6.03
CA PHE A 345 -13.40 -23.17 -5.13
C PHE A 345 -13.36 -24.69 -5.03
N LYS A 346 -12.15 -25.24 -5.16
CA LYS A 346 -11.91 -26.67 -5.01
C LYS A 346 -10.50 -26.95 -4.54
N ILE A 347 -10.34 -27.98 -3.72
CA ILE A 347 -9.03 -28.53 -3.39
C ILE A 347 -8.60 -29.41 -4.58
N PRO A 348 -7.49 -29.12 -5.26
CA PRO A 348 -7.00 -29.97 -6.34
C PRO A 348 -6.71 -31.38 -5.80
N SER A 349 -7.30 -32.41 -6.42
CA SER A 349 -6.94 -33.79 -6.13
C SER A 349 -5.55 -34.08 -6.71
N ASN A 350 -4.68 -34.75 -5.95
CA ASN A 350 -3.37 -35.24 -6.44
C ASN A 350 -3.51 -36.37 -7.49
N GLN A 351 -4.67 -36.52 -8.13
CA GLN A 351 -5.05 -37.71 -8.88
C GLN A 351 -4.85 -37.55 -10.39
N ALA A 352 -3.78 -36.87 -10.80
CA ALA A 352 -3.42 -36.70 -12.20
C ALA A 352 -1.88 -36.79 -12.40
N SER A 353 -1.31 -37.95 -12.11
CA SER A 353 -0.02 -38.41 -12.67
C SER A 353 0.13 -39.94 -12.67
N LEU A 354 -0.98 -40.68 -12.63
CA LEU A 354 -0.99 -42.15 -12.67
C LEU A 354 -1.85 -42.64 -13.83
N PHE A 355 -1.64 -42.11 -15.04
CA PHE A 355 -1.97 -42.77 -16.30
C PHE A 355 -1.07 -42.23 -17.42
#